data_AF-A0A953IU88-F1
#
_entry.id   AF-A0A953IU88-F1
#
_cell.length_a   1.000
_cell.length_b   1.000
_cell.length_c   1.000
_cell.angle_alpha   90.00
_cell.angle_beta   90.00
_cell.angle_gamma   90.00
#
_symmetry.space_group_name_H-M   'P 1'
#
loop_
_entity.id
_entity.type
_entity.pdbx_description
1 polymer ?
#
loop_
_entity_poly.entity_id
_entity_poly.type
_entity_poly.pdbx_seq_one_letter_code
_entity_poly.pdbx_strand_id
1 'polypeptide(L)'
;MSALAATIETYSRSNPSPRYRELTALYAQAHAGGLPDQNIKPQDLFNGVSIIPQLPKIQLLCSRLGAKTLLDYGCGKGLQYRAQNIKLRSGEIIPSVQSYLGFDRIHCYDPGVAEFQTFPEGQFDGVISTDVLEHCPEPDLPWILDEMFGAARKFVFANIAAYPAGKTLPNGENAHCTVRPQEWWDEIIAPVAARHPGVFARFEVSKGYQA
;
A
#
# COMPACT_ATOMS: atom_id res chain seq x y z
N MET A 1 -28.56 9.93 24.22
CA MET A 1 -28.44 8.48 24.53
C MET A 1 -27.98 7.80 23.25
N SER A 2 -26.78 7.22 23.29
CA SER A 2 -26.07 6.66 22.14
C SER A 2 -26.76 5.38 21.66
N ALA A 3 -27.27 5.40 20.43
CA ALA A 3 -27.61 4.20 19.69
C ALA A 3 -26.38 3.83 18.86
N LEU A 4 -25.96 2.56 18.98
CA LEU A 4 -24.89 1.84 18.26
C LEU A 4 -23.78 1.29 19.17
N ALA A 5 -24.18 0.50 20.16
CA ALA A 5 -23.44 -0.71 20.50
C ALA A 5 -23.92 -1.83 19.55
N ALA A 6 -23.65 -1.68 18.25
CA ALA A 6 -23.69 -2.83 17.36
C ALA A 6 -22.40 -3.61 17.62
N THR A 7 -22.53 -4.91 17.85
CA THR A 7 -21.41 -5.85 17.91
C THR A 7 -20.51 -5.63 16.71
N ILE A 8 -19.33 -5.02 16.94
CA ILE A 8 -18.31 -4.88 15.92
C ILE A 8 -17.86 -6.31 15.62
N GLU A 9 -18.30 -6.89 14.51
CA GLU A 9 -17.55 -8.00 13.94
C GLU A 9 -16.13 -7.49 13.72
N THR A 10 -15.18 -7.98 14.52
CA THR A 10 -13.78 -7.62 14.38
C THR A 10 -13.24 -8.38 13.17
N TYR A 11 -13.26 -7.75 12.01
CA TYR A 11 -12.61 -8.29 10.82
C TYR A 11 -11.10 -8.44 11.06
N SER A 12 -10.49 -9.39 10.37
CA SER A 12 -9.07 -9.72 10.47
C SER A 12 -8.56 -10.35 9.18
N ARG A 13 -7.25 -10.63 9.07
CA ARG A 13 -6.72 -11.41 7.95
C ARG A 13 -7.42 -12.76 7.75
N SER A 14 -7.75 -13.46 8.83
CA SER A 14 -8.41 -14.78 8.76
C SER A 14 -9.93 -14.68 8.60
N ASN A 15 -10.51 -13.52 8.94
CA ASN A 15 -11.93 -13.23 8.73
C ASN A 15 -12.10 -11.80 8.17
N PRO A 16 -11.69 -11.53 6.92
CA PRO A 16 -11.83 -10.19 6.34
C PRO A 16 -13.30 -9.92 6.01
N SER A 17 -13.66 -8.65 5.82
CA SER A 17 -15.03 -8.32 5.46
C SER A 17 -15.43 -8.95 4.12
N PRO A 18 -16.73 -9.21 3.90
CA PRO A 18 -17.22 -9.63 2.58
C PRO A 18 -16.78 -8.68 1.47
N ARG A 19 -16.74 -7.37 1.77
CA ARG A 19 -16.32 -6.35 0.82
C ARG A 19 -14.83 -6.42 0.48
N TYR A 20 -13.97 -6.70 1.45
CA TYR A 20 -12.55 -6.91 1.19
C TYR A 20 -12.34 -8.11 0.26
N ARG A 21 -13.00 -9.25 0.53
CA ARG A 21 -12.92 -10.44 -0.32
C ARG A 21 -13.37 -10.17 -1.76
N GLU A 22 -14.48 -9.45 -1.91
CA GLU A 22 -14.97 -9.02 -3.22
C GLU A 22 -13.94 -8.15 -3.97
N LEU A 23 -13.43 -7.10 -3.32
CA LEU A 23 -12.46 -6.20 -3.92
C LEU A 23 -11.17 -6.91 -4.30
N THR A 24 -10.61 -7.76 -3.43
CA THR A 24 -9.42 -8.56 -3.74
C THR A 24 -9.64 -9.44 -4.96
N ALA A 25 -10.82 -10.07 -5.10
CA ALA A 25 -11.14 -10.87 -6.28
C ALA A 25 -11.22 -10.01 -7.56
N LEU A 26 -11.80 -8.80 -7.48
CA LEU A 26 -11.85 -7.85 -8.59
C LEU A 26 -10.45 -7.36 -8.99
N TYR A 27 -9.56 -7.07 -8.03
CA TYR A 27 -8.17 -6.74 -8.32
C TYR A 27 -7.44 -7.90 -8.97
N ALA A 28 -7.61 -9.13 -8.48
CA ALA A 28 -7.02 -10.32 -9.10
C ALA A 28 -7.48 -10.53 -10.54
N GLN A 29 -8.79 -10.35 -10.80
CA GLN A 29 -9.34 -10.36 -12.16
C GLN A 29 -8.70 -9.27 -13.03
N ALA A 30 -8.57 -8.05 -12.51
CA ALA A 30 -7.97 -6.94 -13.25
C ALA A 30 -6.47 -7.17 -13.53
N HIS A 31 -5.71 -7.70 -12.57
CA HIS A 31 -4.29 -8.03 -12.77
C HIS A 31 -4.09 -9.05 -13.89
N ALA A 32 -4.98 -10.05 -13.98
CA ALA A 32 -4.94 -11.11 -14.98
C ALA A 32 -5.48 -10.66 -16.35
N GLY A 33 -6.61 -9.96 -16.37
CA GLY A 33 -7.36 -9.63 -17.58
C GLY A 33 -7.21 -8.20 -18.10
N GLY A 34 -6.57 -7.31 -17.33
CA GLY A 34 -6.55 -5.88 -17.60
C GLY A 34 -7.90 -5.22 -17.32
N LEU A 35 -8.10 -4.01 -17.85
CA LEU A 35 -9.35 -3.28 -17.81
C LEU A 35 -9.76 -2.94 -19.26
N PRO A 36 -10.43 -3.88 -19.98
CA PRO A 36 -10.71 -3.74 -21.41
C PRO A 36 -11.60 -2.54 -21.73
N ASP A 37 -12.58 -2.22 -20.88
CA ASP A 37 -13.47 -1.07 -21.04
C ASP A 37 -12.72 0.28 -20.94
N GLN A 38 -11.51 0.26 -20.38
CA GLN A 38 -10.61 1.41 -20.28
C GLN A 38 -9.39 1.29 -21.22
N ASN A 39 -9.38 0.27 -22.10
CA ASN A 39 -8.27 -0.03 -23.00
C ASN A 39 -6.91 -0.20 -22.30
N ILE A 40 -6.91 -0.74 -21.07
CA ILE A 40 -5.69 -1.00 -20.30
C ILE A 40 -5.39 -2.49 -20.35
N LYS A 41 -4.24 -2.85 -20.92
CA LYS A 41 -3.78 -4.24 -20.97
C LYS A 41 -3.29 -4.71 -19.61
N PRO A 42 -3.34 -6.03 -19.32
CA PRO A 42 -2.84 -6.56 -18.06
C PRO A 42 -1.42 -6.07 -17.75
N GLN A 43 -0.47 -6.14 -18.69
CA GLN A 43 0.93 -5.76 -18.45
C GLN A 43 1.15 -4.30 -18.01
N ASP A 44 0.22 -3.41 -18.35
CA ASP A 44 0.33 -1.96 -18.09
C ASP A 44 -0.41 -1.55 -16.80
N LEU A 45 -1.16 -2.49 -16.20
CA LEU A 45 -1.99 -2.25 -15.04
C LEU A 45 -1.28 -2.65 -13.73
N PHE A 46 -1.30 -1.73 -12.76
CA PHE A 46 -0.79 -1.94 -11.39
C PHE A 46 0.64 -2.51 -11.37
N ASN A 47 1.53 -1.89 -12.15
CA ASN A 47 2.92 -2.32 -12.31
C ASN A 47 3.84 -1.97 -11.13
N GLY A 48 3.33 -1.28 -10.11
CA GLY A 48 4.04 -0.91 -8.88
C GLY A 48 4.89 0.36 -8.97
N VAL A 49 4.71 1.20 -9.99
CA VAL A 49 5.50 2.44 -10.17
C VAL A 49 5.13 3.57 -9.19
N SER A 50 4.04 3.47 -8.43
CA SER A 50 3.61 4.50 -7.47
C SER A 50 4.63 4.74 -6.34
N ILE A 51 5.58 3.83 -6.13
CA ILE A 51 6.70 4.02 -5.20
C ILE A 51 7.73 5.03 -5.72
N ILE A 52 7.91 5.19 -7.04
CA ILE A 52 9.00 5.97 -7.63
C ILE A 52 9.03 7.42 -7.11
N PRO A 53 7.90 8.17 -7.07
CA PRO A 53 7.86 9.50 -6.48
C PRO A 53 8.20 9.55 -4.98
N GLN A 54 8.04 8.42 -4.28
CA GLN A 54 8.23 8.30 -2.84
C GLN A 54 9.66 7.88 -2.46
N LEU A 55 10.44 7.38 -3.42
CA LEU A 55 11.80 6.86 -3.19
C LEU A 55 12.69 7.80 -2.38
N PRO A 56 12.77 9.13 -2.65
CA PRO A 56 13.62 10.02 -1.85
C PRO A 56 13.24 10.05 -0.36
N LYS A 57 11.94 9.98 -0.06
CA LYS A 57 11.42 9.96 1.32
C LYS A 57 11.68 8.60 1.99
N ILE A 58 11.46 7.51 1.26
CA ILE A 58 11.73 6.15 1.73
C ILE A 58 13.23 5.96 1.98
N GLN A 59 14.09 6.41 1.06
CA GLN A 59 15.54 6.36 1.19
C GLN A 59 16.02 7.13 2.43
N LEU A 60 15.45 8.32 2.68
CA LEU A 60 15.76 9.09 3.88
C LEU A 60 15.39 8.33 5.17
N LEU A 61 14.22 7.69 5.22
CA LEU A 61 13.81 6.86 6.36
C LEU A 61 14.76 5.66 6.53
N CYS A 62 15.09 4.97 5.44
CA CYS A 62 16.02 3.85 5.46
C CYS A 62 17.39 4.27 5.99
N SER A 63 17.93 5.39 5.52
CA SER A 63 19.22 5.93 5.96
C SER A 63 19.21 6.33 7.43
N ARG A 64 18.20 7.11 7.85
CA ARG A 64 18.11 7.66 9.22
C ARG A 64 17.88 6.59 10.28
N LEU A 65 17.13 5.55 9.94
CA LEU A 65 16.78 4.46 10.86
C LEU A 65 17.67 3.23 10.65
N GLY A 66 18.62 3.28 9.71
CA GLY A 66 19.51 2.17 9.37
C GLY A 66 18.75 0.91 8.92
N ALA A 67 17.68 1.07 8.16
CA ALA A 67 16.90 -0.05 7.62
C ALA A 67 17.67 -0.77 6.52
N LYS A 68 17.59 -2.11 6.50
CA LYS A 68 18.24 -2.97 5.50
C LYS A 68 17.29 -4.00 4.90
N THR A 69 16.02 -3.97 5.29
CA THR A 69 14.97 -4.88 4.85
C THR A 69 13.65 -4.13 4.75
N LEU A 70 12.90 -4.32 3.66
CA LEU A 70 11.58 -3.73 3.46
C LEU A 70 10.52 -4.78 3.11
N LEU A 71 9.31 -4.53 3.58
CA LEU A 71 8.08 -5.08 3.01
C LEU A 71 7.38 -3.98 2.20
N ASP A 72 7.14 -4.25 0.92
CA ASP A 72 6.26 -3.44 0.07
C ASP A 72 4.85 -4.04 0.08
N TYR A 73 3.96 -3.40 0.86
CA TYR A 73 2.60 -3.82 1.12
C TYR A 73 1.65 -3.22 0.07
N GLY A 74 1.20 -4.07 -0.86
CA GLY A 74 0.49 -3.71 -2.08
C GLY A 74 1.44 -3.32 -3.21
N CYS A 75 2.46 -4.15 -3.47
CA CYS A 75 3.51 -3.88 -4.45
C CYS A 75 3.04 -3.93 -5.91
N GLY A 76 1.79 -4.30 -6.18
CA GLY A 76 1.29 -4.63 -7.50
C GLY A 76 2.12 -5.75 -8.12
N LYS A 77 2.48 -5.60 -9.40
CA LYS A 77 3.27 -6.60 -10.13
C LYS A 77 4.77 -6.59 -9.84
N GLY A 78 5.25 -5.73 -8.93
CA GLY A 78 6.66 -5.69 -8.53
C GLY A 78 7.63 -5.32 -9.65
N LEU A 79 7.18 -4.75 -10.77
CA LEU A 79 8.03 -4.46 -11.94
C LEU A 79 9.04 -3.35 -11.64
N GLN A 80 8.73 -2.45 -10.71
CA GLN A 80 9.64 -1.42 -10.18
C GLN A 80 10.98 -2.00 -9.68
N TYR A 81 10.98 -3.21 -9.13
CA TYR A 81 12.17 -3.86 -8.57
C TYR A 81 12.99 -4.60 -9.63
N ARG A 82 12.46 -4.73 -10.85
CA ARG A 82 13.13 -5.31 -12.02
C ARG A 82 13.59 -4.23 -13.00
N ALA A 83 13.02 -3.03 -12.90
CA ALA A 83 13.35 -1.89 -13.74
C ALA A 83 14.79 -1.40 -13.53
N GLN A 84 15.37 -0.86 -14.61
CA GLN A 84 16.70 -0.25 -14.62
C GLN A 84 16.63 1.18 -15.16
N ASN A 85 17.59 2.03 -14.80
CA ASN A 85 17.67 3.42 -15.26
C ASN A 85 16.37 4.21 -14.99
N ILE A 86 15.89 4.13 -13.75
CA ILE A 86 14.63 4.73 -13.34
C ILE A 86 14.83 6.24 -13.19
N LYS A 87 14.02 7.04 -13.89
CA LYS A 87 14.03 8.50 -13.78
C LYS A 87 13.17 8.95 -12.60
N LEU A 88 13.78 9.62 -11.64
CA LEU A 88 13.09 10.26 -10.52
C LEU A 88 12.50 11.61 -10.94
N ARG A 89 11.59 12.16 -10.12
CA ARG A 89 11.01 13.50 -10.35
C ARG A 89 12.04 14.63 -10.38
N SER A 90 13.15 14.46 -9.66
CA SER A 90 14.29 15.40 -9.70
C SER A 90 14.98 15.46 -11.07
N GLY A 91 14.69 14.52 -11.96
CA GLY A 91 15.41 14.31 -13.22
C GLY A 91 16.61 13.38 -13.09
N GLU A 92 16.99 13.00 -11.86
CA GLU A 92 18.04 12.00 -11.59
C GLU A 92 17.65 10.64 -12.16
N ILE A 93 18.63 9.91 -12.70
CA ILE A 93 18.46 8.53 -13.16
C ILE A 93 19.18 7.62 -12.19
N ILE A 94 18.43 6.73 -11.54
CA ILE A 94 18.97 5.75 -10.60
C ILE A 94 19.10 4.38 -11.29
N PRO A 95 20.14 3.58 -10.98
CA PRO A 95 20.32 2.27 -11.61
C PRO A 95 19.14 1.33 -11.34
N SER A 96 18.72 1.22 -10.08
CA SER A 96 17.58 0.42 -9.64
C SER A 96 17.06 0.94 -8.28
N VAL A 97 15.87 0.48 -7.88
CA VAL A 97 15.33 0.80 -6.53
C VAL A 97 16.28 0.31 -5.44
N GLN A 98 16.78 -0.91 -5.54
CA GLN A 98 17.67 -1.54 -4.56
C GLN A 98 18.99 -0.76 -4.43
N SER A 99 19.58 -0.36 -5.56
CA SER A 99 20.81 0.44 -5.58
C SER A 99 20.60 1.80 -4.91
N TYR A 100 19.46 2.45 -5.16
CA TYR A 100 19.13 3.74 -4.56
C TYR A 100 18.87 3.66 -3.05
N LEU A 101 18.22 2.58 -2.60
CA LEU A 101 17.97 2.32 -1.17
C LEU A 101 19.23 1.83 -0.43
N GLY A 102 20.20 1.26 -1.16
CA GLY A 102 21.45 0.74 -0.61
C GLY A 102 21.37 -0.70 -0.06
N PHE A 103 20.33 -1.46 -0.43
CA PHE A 103 20.19 -2.89 -0.07
C PHE A 103 19.19 -3.61 -0.99
N ASP A 104 19.34 -4.93 -1.11
CA ASP A 104 18.53 -5.74 -2.04
C ASP A 104 17.34 -6.47 -1.38
N ARG A 105 17.25 -6.48 -0.05
CA ARG A 105 16.27 -7.27 0.69
C ARG A 105 14.90 -6.58 0.75
N ILE A 106 14.16 -6.66 -0.35
CA ILE A 106 12.79 -6.14 -0.46
C ILE A 106 11.85 -7.33 -0.68
N HIS A 107 10.83 -7.44 0.17
CA HIS A 107 9.78 -8.44 0.06
C HIS A 107 8.51 -7.78 -0.50
N CYS A 108 7.91 -8.42 -1.49
CA CYS A 108 6.70 -7.96 -2.17
C CYS A 108 5.49 -8.70 -1.59
N TYR A 109 4.45 -7.96 -1.22
CA TYR A 109 3.15 -8.52 -0.85
C TYR A 109 2.05 -7.79 -1.60
N ASP A 110 1.15 -8.53 -2.24
CA ASP A 110 -0.06 -7.98 -2.85
C ASP A 110 -1.13 -9.09 -2.93
N PRO A 111 -2.26 -8.96 -2.21
CA PRO A 111 -3.29 -10.00 -2.15
C PRO A 111 -4.01 -10.21 -3.50
N GLY A 112 -3.92 -9.25 -4.43
CA GLY A 112 -4.47 -9.35 -5.78
C GLY A 112 -3.52 -9.99 -6.80
N VAL A 113 -2.27 -10.29 -6.44
CA VAL A 113 -1.26 -10.82 -7.36
C VAL A 113 -0.80 -12.20 -6.89
N ALA A 114 -1.08 -13.24 -7.68
CA ALA A 114 -0.78 -14.63 -7.32
C ALA A 114 0.68 -14.90 -6.90
N GLU A 115 1.65 -14.17 -7.48
CA GLU A 115 3.07 -14.25 -7.12
C GLU A 115 3.37 -13.71 -5.71
N PHE A 116 2.58 -12.74 -5.23
CA PHE A 116 2.82 -11.97 -4.00
C PHE A 116 1.67 -12.07 -2.98
N GLN A 117 0.70 -12.96 -3.21
CA GLN A 117 -0.52 -13.06 -2.39
C GLN A 117 -0.30 -13.58 -0.97
N THR A 118 0.82 -14.28 -0.73
CA THR A 118 1.13 -14.85 0.58
C THR A 118 1.76 -13.79 1.46
N PHE A 119 1.14 -13.51 2.60
CA PHE A 119 1.72 -12.59 3.56
C PHE A 119 3.01 -13.16 4.17
N PRO A 120 4.10 -12.37 4.24
CA PRO A 120 5.37 -12.85 4.77
C PRO A 120 5.32 -13.20 6.25
N GLU A 121 6.14 -14.17 6.64
CA GLU A 121 6.46 -14.42 8.04
C GLU A 121 7.58 -13.49 8.52
N GLY A 122 7.52 -13.11 9.80
CA GLY A 122 8.55 -12.31 10.46
C GLY A 122 8.35 -10.80 10.33
N GLN A 123 9.42 -10.05 10.63
CA GLN A 123 9.41 -8.59 10.62
C GLN A 123 10.52 -8.00 9.76
N PHE A 124 10.26 -6.82 9.21
CA PHE A 124 11.13 -6.04 8.34
C PHE A 124 11.58 -4.77 9.06
N ASP A 125 12.70 -4.17 8.63
CA ASP A 125 13.10 -2.88 9.22
C ASP A 125 12.08 -1.78 8.90
N GLY A 126 11.55 -1.78 7.68
CA GLY A 126 10.46 -0.89 7.27
C GLY A 126 9.34 -1.63 6.55
N VAL A 127 8.13 -1.12 6.69
CA VAL A 127 6.97 -1.49 5.88
C VAL A 127 6.53 -0.25 5.11
N ILE A 128 6.36 -0.38 3.79
CA ILE A 128 5.93 0.70 2.91
C ILE A 128 4.63 0.32 2.21
N SER A 129 3.81 1.30 1.87
CA SER A 129 2.59 1.10 1.07
C SER A 129 2.30 2.35 0.23
N THR A 130 2.18 2.23 -1.08
CA THR A 130 2.04 3.41 -1.97
C THR A 130 0.89 3.26 -2.94
N ASP A 131 -0.15 4.06 -2.75
CA ASP A 131 -1.45 3.97 -3.45
C ASP A 131 -2.12 2.60 -3.28
N VAL A 132 -2.49 2.26 -2.04
CA VAL A 132 -3.02 0.94 -1.66
C VAL A 132 -4.12 1.04 -0.61
N LEU A 133 -3.91 1.82 0.46
CA LEU A 133 -4.83 1.86 1.60
C LEU A 133 -6.20 2.43 1.22
N GLU A 134 -6.27 3.36 0.26
CA GLU A 134 -7.51 3.90 -0.32
C GLU A 134 -8.30 2.86 -1.14
N HIS A 135 -7.65 1.76 -1.56
CA HIS A 135 -8.29 0.64 -2.23
C HIS A 135 -8.88 -0.37 -1.24
N CYS A 136 -8.55 -0.24 0.06
CA CYS A 136 -9.04 -1.11 1.12
C CYS A 136 -10.34 -0.54 1.73
N PRO A 137 -11.37 -1.36 1.97
CA PRO A 137 -12.62 -0.90 2.58
C PRO A 137 -12.42 -0.53 4.05
N GLU A 138 -13.13 0.51 4.51
CA GLU A 138 -13.01 1.07 5.87
C GLU A 138 -13.04 0.05 7.02
N PRO A 139 -13.91 -0.98 7.02
CA PRO A 139 -13.95 -1.94 8.13
C PRO A 139 -12.69 -2.80 8.26
N ASP A 140 -11.88 -2.91 7.21
CA ASP A 140 -10.67 -3.73 7.20
C ASP A 140 -9.39 -2.96 7.47
N LEU A 141 -9.43 -1.63 7.33
CA LEU A 141 -8.27 -0.77 7.57
C LEU A 141 -7.66 -0.90 8.98
N PRO A 142 -8.43 -1.04 10.08
CA PRO A 142 -7.85 -1.22 11.40
C PRO A 142 -6.91 -2.43 11.49
N TRP A 143 -7.33 -3.60 10.99
CA TRP A 143 -6.51 -4.81 11.06
C TRP A 143 -5.37 -4.80 10.03
N ILE A 144 -5.57 -4.17 8.86
CA ILE A 144 -4.51 -3.97 7.87
C ILE A 144 -3.40 -3.08 8.44
N LEU A 145 -3.76 -1.99 9.11
CA LEU A 145 -2.81 -1.11 9.78
C LEU A 145 -2.08 -1.87 10.90
N ASP A 146 -2.80 -2.59 11.77
CA ASP A 146 -2.19 -3.41 12.81
C ASP A 146 -1.18 -4.42 12.25
N GLU A 147 -1.50 -5.03 11.12
CA GLU A 147 -0.60 -5.95 10.45
C GLU A 147 0.66 -5.26 9.89
N MET A 148 0.51 -4.11 9.23
CA MET A 148 1.64 -3.33 8.74
C MET A 148 2.57 -2.90 9.88
N PHE A 149 2.00 -2.43 11.00
CA PHE A 149 2.78 -2.06 12.17
C PHE A 149 3.40 -3.28 12.87
N GLY A 150 2.70 -4.41 12.92
CA GLY A 150 3.21 -5.67 13.46
C GLY A 150 4.37 -6.25 12.66
N ALA A 151 4.39 -6.05 11.35
CA ALA A 151 5.48 -6.46 10.47
C ALA A 151 6.69 -5.49 10.48
N ALA A 152 6.56 -4.30 11.08
CA ALA A 152 7.61 -3.28 11.10
C ALA A 152 8.44 -3.32 12.41
N ARG A 153 9.77 -3.25 12.27
CA ARG A 153 10.69 -3.08 13.40
C ARG A 153 11.07 -1.62 13.66
N LYS A 154 11.10 -0.77 12.62
CA LYS A 154 11.60 0.60 12.73
C LYS A 154 10.66 1.64 12.17
N PHE A 155 10.03 1.39 11.01
CA PHE A 155 9.09 2.35 10.47
C PHE A 155 7.97 1.75 9.62
N VAL A 156 6.87 2.51 9.53
CA VAL A 156 5.81 2.35 8.54
C VAL A 156 5.73 3.65 7.73
N PHE A 157 5.73 3.53 6.41
CA PHE A 157 5.49 4.64 5.48
C PHE A 157 4.30 4.33 4.59
N ALA A 158 3.37 5.28 4.43
CA ALA A 158 2.32 5.15 3.43
C ALA A 158 2.08 6.46 2.65
N ASN A 159 1.84 6.34 1.36
CA ASN A 159 1.23 7.39 0.53
C ASN A 159 -0.18 6.95 0.15
N ILE A 160 -1.18 7.79 0.45
CA ILE A 160 -2.60 7.49 0.29
C ILE A 160 -3.26 8.55 -0.57
N ALA A 161 -4.00 8.16 -1.61
CA ALA A 161 -4.83 9.07 -2.38
C ALA A 161 -6.18 9.35 -1.70
N ALA A 162 -6.43 10.62 -1.35
CA ALA A 162 -7.73 11.13 -0.91
C ALA A 162 -8.50 11.81 -2.06
N TYR A 163 -8.50 11.19 -3.23
CA TYR A 163 -9.26 11.60 -4.41
C TYR A 163 -9.65 10.36 -5.23
N PRO A 164 -10.67 10.44 -6.11
CA PRO A 164 -11.08 9.30 -6.93
C PRO A 164 -9.95 8.77 -7.82
N ALA A 165 -9.89 7.45 -7.99
CA ALA A 165 -8.96 6.84 -8.93
C ALA A 165 -9.29 7.26 -10.37
N GLY A 166 -8.27 7.32 -11.22
CA GLY A 166 -8.48 7.37 -12.67
C GLY A 166 -8.93 6.03 -13.28
N LYS A 167 -9.11 4.99 -12.46
CA LYS A 167 -9.45 3.63 -12.89
C LYS A 167 -10.77 3.17 -12.27
N THR A 168 -11.55 2.44 -13.06
CA THR A 168 -12.77 1.76 -12.63
C THR A 168 -12.54 0.24 -12.60
N LEU A 169 -13.06 -0.45 -11.60
CA LEU A 169 -12.96 -1.92 -11.47
C LEU A 169 -13.95 -2.64 -12.41
N PRO A 170 -13.80 -3.96 -12.63
CA PRO A 170 -14.70 -4.73 -13.51
C PRO A 170 -16.19 -4.65 -13.14
N ASN A 171 -16.52 -4.33 -11.88
CA ASN A 171 -17.89 -4.15 -11.43
C ASN A 171 -18.45 -2.72 -11.66
N GLY A 172 -17.67 -1.84 -12.30
CA GLY A 172 -18.07 -0.46 -12.61
C GLY A 172 -17.83 0.55 -11.49
N GLU A 173 -17.31 0.13 -10.33
CA GLU A 173 -16.99 1.03 -9.22
C GLU A 173 -15.62 1.69 -9.38
N ASN A 174 -15.42 2.86 -8.77
CA ASN A 174 -14.11 3.49 -8.72
C ASN A 174 -13.13 2.63 -7.89
N ALA A 175 -11.88 2.52 -8.33
CA ALA A 175 -10.89 1.69 -7.63
C ALA A 175 -10.56 2.21 -6.21
N HIS A 176 -10.67 3.51 -5.94
CA HIS A 176 -10.51 4.04 -4.59
C HIS A 176 -11.85 3.96 -3.87
N CYS A 177 -12.06 2.89 -3.09
CA CYS A 177 -13.29 2.71 -2.31
C CYS A 177 -13.30 3.53 -1.02
N THR A 178 -12.13 3.91 -0.51
CA THR A 178 -11.97 4.73 0.70
C THR A 178 -11.30 6.06 0.34
N VAL A 179 -12.12 7.08 0.12
CA VAL A 179 -11.67 8.45 -0.13
C VAL A 179 -12.01 9.29 1.09
N ARG A 180 -11.00 9.51 1.95
CA ARG A 180 -11.14 10.17 3.25
C ARG A 180 -10.05 11.22 3.46
N PRO A 181 -10.34 12.33 4.15
CA PRO A 181 -9.37 13.38 4.40
C PRO A 181 -8.32 12.95 5.44
N GLN A 182 -7.23 13.73 5.57
CA GLN A 182 -6.12 13.42 6.47
C GLN A 182 -6.57 13.16 7.91
N GLU A 183 -7.51 13.96 8.42
CA GLU A 183 -7.98 13.89 9.80
C GLU A 183 -8.62 12.53 10.11
N TRP A 184 -9.34 11.94 9.14
CA TRP A 184 -9.93 10.62 9.29
C TRP A 184 -8.86 9.51 9.32
N TRP A 185 -7.82 9.64 8.49
CA TRP A 185 -6.70 8.70 8.52
C TRP A 185 -5.94 8.78 9.85
N ASP A 186 -5.70 10.00 10.35
CA ASP A 186 -5.05 10.23 11.64
C ASP A 186 -5.83 9.56 12.79
N GLU A 187 -7.17 9.66 12.78
CA GLU A 187 -8.05 9.05 13.78
C GLU A 187 -7.91 7.52 13.85
N ILE A 188 -7.74 6.83 12.71
CA ILE A 188 -7.59 5.37 12.68
C ILE A 188 -6.14 4.90 12.86
N ILE A 189 -5.15 5.70 12.44
CA ILE A 189 -3.73 5.37 12.55
C ILE A 189 -3.21 5.59 13.98
N ALA A 190 -3.60 6.68 14.64
CA ALA A 190 -3.11 7.04 15.97
C ALA A 190 -3.23 5.91 17.02
N PRO A 191 -4.38 5.23 17.19
CA PRO A 191 -4.49 4.15 18.16
C PRO A 191 -3.63 2.92 17.80
N VAL A 192 -3.41 2.64 16.52
CA VAL A 192 -2.52 1.57 16.05
C VAL A 192 -1.07 1.94 16.37
N ALA A 193 -0.62 3.11 15.96
CA ALA A 193 0.74 3.59 16.21
C ALA A 193 1.07 3.63 17.72
N ALA A 194 0.11 4.00 18.57
CA ALA A 194 0.28 4.01 20.02
C ALA A 194 0.57 2.61 20.62
N ARG A 195 0.13 1.52 19.97
CA ARG A 195 0.46 0.13 20.35
C ARG A 195 1.88 -0.28 19.94
N HIS A 196 2.53 0.49 19.07
CA HIS A 196 3.86 0.21 18.51
C HIS A 196 4.83 1.39 18.74
N PRO A 197 5.15 1.76 20.01
CA PRO A 197 5.92 2.97 20.32
C PRO A 197 7.37 2.97 19.77
N GLY A 198 7.91 1.83 19.35
CA GLY A 198 9.22 1.71 18.72
C GLY A 198 9.23 1.87 17.20
N VAL A 199 8.05 2.05 16.57
CA VAL A 199 7.89 2.13 15.12
C VAL A 199 7.56 3.57 14.72
N PHE A 200 8.46 4.20 13.96
CA PHE A 200 8.22 5.52 13.39
C PHE A 200 7.15 5.44 12.28
N ALA A 201 6.09 6.23 12.38
CA ALA A 201 5.00 6.25 11.41
C ALA A 201 5.04 7.53 10.56
N ARG A 202 4.96 7.40 9.23
CA ARG A 202 4.76 8.52 8.31
C ARG A 202 3.71 8.18 7.27
N PHE A 203 2.55 8.83 7.36
CA PHE A 203 1.44 8.67 6.43
C PHE A 203 1.20 9.99 5.71
N GLU A 204 1.17 9.96 4.39
CA GLU A 204 0.96 11.14 3.56
C GLU A 204 -0.34 10.99 2.77
N VAL A 205 -1.31 11.84 3.06
CA VAL A 205 -2.62 11.84 2.38
C VAL A 205 -2.65 12.94 1.32
N SER A 206 -2.70 12.52 0.06
CA SER A 206 -2.68 13.42 -1.10
C SER A 206 -4.09 13.77 -1.57
N LYS A 207 -4.37 15.06 -1.80
CA LYS A 207 -5.68 15.55 -2.30
C LYS A 207 -5.80 15.58 -3.83
N GLY A 208 -4.76 15.15 -4.55
CA GLY A 208 -4.76 15.10 -6.00
C GLY A 208 -3.57 14.29 -6.52
N TYR A 209 -3.66 13.86 -7.78
CA TYR A 209 -2.58 13.12 -8.42
C TYR A 209 -1.37 14.02 -8.55
N GLN A 210 -0.27 13.60 -7.91
CA GLN A 210 1.01 14.22 -8.15
C GLN A 210 1.62 13.49 -9.34
N ALA A 211 1.82 14.19 -10.46
CA ALA A 211 2.59 13.68 -11.60
C ALA A 211 4.09 13.72 -11.24
#